data_AF-A0A7Y3EU38-F1
#
_entry.id   AF-A0A7Y3EU38-F1
#
_cell.length_a   1.000
_cell.length_b   1.000
_cell.length_c   1.000
_cell.angle_alpha   90.00
_cell.angle_beta   90.00
_cell.angle_gamma   90.00
#
_symmetry.space_group_name_H-M   'P 1'
#
loop_
_entity.id
_entity.type
_entity.pdbx_description
1 polymer ?
#
loop_
_entity_poly.entity_id
_entity_poly.type
_entity_poly.pdbx_seq_one_letter_code
_entity_poly.pdbx_strand_id
1 'polypeptide(L)'
;MPRHRSLGVLIVILSLLGGAGCSGGDGDATVDPAAPGGSATSTTASSEVTPTTSVPDLGAVETVAPDDATLIATSTWGVVPANRVDVLLGAGLGRADAETVASAVGGSVVGSVELIGLFQIETLGISEADLVAAIDIARSQPGVQSAGPETQLVQKQ
;
A
#
# COMPACT_ATOMS: atom_id res chain seq x y z
N MET A 1 10.69 -27.58 41.79
CA MET A 1 11.65 -28.19 40.83
C MET A 1 11.59 -27.39 39.53
N PRO A 2 12.61 -26.59 39.22
CA PRO A 2 12.63 -25.75 38.02
C PRO A 2 13.28 -26.53 36.85
N ARG A 3 12.73 -26.38 35.65
CA ARG A 3 13.47 -26.66 34.41
C ARG A 3 13.24 -25.53 33.42
N HIS A 4 14.18 -24.58 33.45
CA HIS A 4 14.54 -23.76 32.30
C HIS A 4 14.81 -24.66 31.09
N ARG A 5 14.31 -24.27 29.91
CA ARG A 5 14.91 -24.67 28.64
C ARG A 5 15.08 -23.44 27.75
N SER A 6 16.33 -23.01 27.73
CA SER A 6 17.10 -22.28 26.71
C SER A 6 16.53 -22.40 25.28
N LEU A 7 16.25 -21.30 24.57
CA LEU A 7 17.14 -20.47 23.74
C LEU A 7 17.48 -21.14 22.39
N GLY A 8 17.01 -20.54 21.30
CA GLY A 8 17.28 -20.94 19.93
C GLY A 8 16.93 -19.82 18.94
N VAL A 9 17.70 -18.73 18.98
CA VAL A 9 17.73 -17.70 17.94
C VAL A 9 18.52 -18.28 16.77
N LEU A 10 17.88 -18.49 15.62
CA LEU A 10 18.55 -18.84 14.36
C LEU A 10 18.49 -17.64 13.42
N ILE A 11 19.58 -16.87 13.39
CA ILE A 11 19.83 -15.82 12.40
C ILE A 11 20.46 -16.51 11.17
N VAL A 12 19.81 -16.42 10.02
CA VAL A 12 20.41 -16.78 8.73
C VAL A 12 20.79 -15.49 8.01
N ILE A 13 22.08 -15.16 8.06
CA ILE A 13 22.71 -14.16 7.19
C ILE A 13 23.45 -14.95 6.10
N LEU A 14 23.11 -14.71 4.83
CA LEU A 14 23.95 -15.11 3.72
C LEU A 14 24.13 -13.92 2.76
N SER A 15 25.39 -13.58 2.56
CA SER A 15 25.87 -12.36 1.91
C SER A 15 26.31 -12.57 0.45
N LEU A 16 26.22 -11.48 -0.32
CA LEU A 16 27.20 -10.89 -1.26
C LEU A 16 27.62 -11.62 -2.56
N LEU A 17 27.47 -10.92 -3.69
CA LEU A 17 28.43 -10.64 -4.80
C LEU A 17 27.61 -9.99 -5.95
N GLY A 18 27.92 -8.86 -6.63
CA GLY A 18 29.14 -8.07 -6.85
C GLY A 18 29.21 -7.75 -8.35
N GLY A 19 29.36 -6.49 -8.76
CA GLY A 19 29.56 -6.14 -10.19
C GLY A 19 29.54 -4.63 -10.50
N ALA A 20 30.73 -4.03 -10.55
CA ALA A 20 31.00 -2.64 -10.93
C ALA A 20 31.11 -2.44 -12.46
N GLY A 21 30.86 -1.21 -12.94
CA GLY A 21 31.17 -0.81 -14.31
C GLY A 21 30.98 0.68 -14.54
N CYS A 22 32.07 1.45 -14.42
CA CYS A 22 32.18 2.84 -14.89
C CYS A 22 32.91 2.83 -16.25
N SER A 23 32.45 3.60 -17.25
CA SER A 23 33.33 4.30 -18.20
C SER A 23 32.54 5.29 -19.06
N GLY A 24 33.02 6.54 -19.10
CA GLY A 24 32.53 7.58 -20.01
C GLY A 24 33.25 7.58 -21.37
N GLY A 25 32.83 8.50 -22.26
CA GLY A 25 33.49 8.80 -23.53
C GLY A 25 32.79 9.93 -24.29
N ASP A 26 33.50 11.05 -24.44
CA ASP A 26 33.12 12.32 -25.07
C ASP A 26 33.03 12.30 -26.61
N GLY A 27 32.34 13.31 -27.16
CA GLY A 27 32.51 13.81 -28.53
C GLY A 27 31.17 14.04 -29.25
N ASP A 28 30.95 15.09 -30.03
CA ASP A 28 31.70 16.28 -30.42
C ASP A 28 30.66 17.19 -31.08
N ALA A 29 30.75 18.50 -30.85
CA ALA A 29 29.77 19.46 -31.32
C ALA A 29 30.15 19.94 -32.73
N THR A 30 29.24 19.77 -33.70
CA THR A 30 29.31 20.50 -34.97
C THR A 30 28.01 21.27 -35.21
N VAL A 31 28.16 22.53 -35.62
CA VAL A 31 27.13 23.56 -35.71
C VAL A 31 26.95 23.97 -37.18
N ASP A 32 25.68 24.02 -37.64
CA ASP A 32 25.05 24.76 -38.78
C ASP A 32 25.57 24.54 -40.25
N PRO A 33 24.84 24.92 -41.35
CA PRO A 33 23.77 25.93 -41.42
C PRO A 33 22.49 25.75 -42.29
N ALA A 34 21.45 26.52 -41.90
CA ALA A 34 20.49 27.35 -42.68
C ALA A 34 19.45 26.80 -43.71
N ALA A 35 18.16 26.88 -43.32
CA ALA A 35 16.95 27.57 -43.90
C ALA A 35 16.52 27.41 -45.40
N PRO A 36 15.31 27.85 -45.87
CA PRO A 36 14.12 28.45 -45.22
C PRO A 36 12.72 27.94 -45.69
N GLY A 37 11.65 28.41 -45.04
CA GLY A 37 10.28 28.51 -45.59
C GLY A 37 9.24 27.69 -44.80
N GLY A 38 8.10 28.20 -44.33
CA GLY A 38 7.45 29.49 -44.43
C GLY A 38 6.03 29.36 -43.86
N SER A 39 5.41 30.49 -43.55
CA SER A 39 4.01 30.71 -43.15
C SER A 39 3.60 30.44 -41.70
N ALA A 40 3.50 31.57 -41.01
CA ALA A 40 2.79 31.78 -39.76
C ALA A 40 1.29 31.43 -39.88
N THR A 41 0.73 30.89 -38.80
CA THR A 41 -0.66 31.18 -38.42
C THR A 41 -0.66 31.45 -36.93
N SER A 42 -0.79 32.73 -36.60
CA SER A 42 -1.01 33.21 -35.25
C SER A 42 -2.42 32.80 -34.84
N THR A 43 -2.52 32.01 -33.77
CA THR A 43 -3.78 31.86 -33.03
C THR A 43 -3.57 32.45 -31.64
N THR A 44 -4.36 33.48 -31.39
CA THR A 44 -4.52 34.30 -30.20
C THR A 44 -4.25 33.58 -28.88
N ALA A 45 -3.28 34.08 -28.12
CA ALA A 45 -3.13 33.76 -26.71
C ALA A 45 -4.33 34.33 -25.95
N SER A 46 -5.24 33.46 -25.52
CA SER A 46 -6.16 33.77 -24.43
C SER A 46 -5.40 33.54 -23.13
N SER A 47 -4.84 34.60 -22.55
CA SER A 47 -4.32 34.57 -21.19
C SER A 47 -5.50 34.49 -20.22
N GLU A 48 -6.08 33.29 -20.10
CA GLU A 48 -6.85 32.96 -18.92
C GLU A 48 -5.85 32.48 -17.88
N VAL A 49 -5.51 33.36 -16.93
CA VAL A 49 -4.88 32.93 -15.69
C VAL A 49 -5.96 32.17 -14.92
N THR A 50 -6.08 30.88 -15.18
CA THR A 50 -6.76 29.98 -14.26
C THR A 50 -6.03 30.07 -12.93
N PRO A 51 -6.72 30.31 -11.80
CA PRO A 51 -6.08 30.16 -10.51
C PRO A 51 -5.64 28.69 -10.43
N THR A 52 -4.33 28.44 -10.45
CA THR A 52 -3.77 27.13 -10.11
C THR A 52 -4.06 26.92 -8.63
N THR A 53 -5.28 26.52 -8.32
CA THR A 53 -5.62 25.91 -7.05
C THR A 53 -4.88 24.59 -7.06
N SER A 54 -3.71 24.55 -6.42
CA SER A 54 -2.98 23.31 -6.20
C SER A 54 -3.88 22.43 -5.34
N VAL A 55 -4.59 21.50 -5.96
CA VAL A 55 -5.33 20.47 -5.22
C VAL A 55 -4.26 19.66 -4.48
N PRO A 56 -4.33 19.57 -3.13
CA PRO A 56 -3.38 18.76 -2.39
C PRO A 56 -3.51 17.29 -2.85
N ASP A 57 -2.37 16.64 -3.06
CA ASP A 57 -2.33 15.20 -3.30
C ASP A 57 -2.85 14.47 -2.07
N LEU A 58 -3.92 13.70 -2.24
CA LEU A 58 -4.59 12.96 -1.17
C LEU A 58 -4.11 11.51 -1.07
N GLY A 59 -3.13 11.11 -1.89
CA GLY A 59 -2.60 9.75 -1.93
C GLY A 59 -3.50 8.76 -2.67
N ALA A 60 -3.11 7.48 -2.65
CA ALA A 60 -3.86 6.43 -3.34
C ALA A 60 -5.16 6.08 -2.61
N VAL A 61 -6.21 5.85 -3.40
CA VAL A 61 -7.48 5.28 -2.95
C VAL A 61 -7.83 4.11 -3.85
N GLU A 62 -7.57 2.90 -3.36
CA GLU A 62 -7.89 1.64 -4.02
C GLU A 62 -8.59 0.75 -3.00
N THR A 63 -9.82 0.32 -3.29
CA THR A 63 -10.55 -0.61 -2.40
C THR A 63 -11.03 -1.78 -3.22
N VAL A 64 -10.92 -2.98 -2.66
CA VAL A 64 -11.30 -4.22 -3.31
C VAL A 64 -12.39 -4.86 -2.48
N ALA A 65 -13.58 -5.01 -3.07
CA ALA A 65 -14.67 -5.70 -2.39
C ALA A 65 -14.28 -7.16 -2.07
N PRO A 66 -14.66 -7.69 -0.90
CA PRO A 66 -14.48 -9.10 -0.59
C PRO A 66 -15.30 -9.99 -1.53
N ASP A 67 -14.81 -11.22 -1.73
CA ASP A 67 -15.58 -12.28 -2.39
C ASP A 67 -16.74 -12.72 -1.48
N ASP A 68 -17.94 -12.83 -2.03
CA ASP A 68 -19.14 -13.28 -1.30
C ASP A 68 -18.95 -14.68 -0.69
N ALA A 69 -18.10 -15.52 -1.28
CA ALA A 69 -17.79 -16.86 -0.79
C ALA A 69 -17.01 -16.87 0.54
N THR A 70 -16.36 -15.76 0.91
CA THR A 70 -15.59 -15.66 2.17
C THR A 70 -16.40 -15.05 3.31
N LEU A 71 -17.64 -14.63 3.04
CA LEU A 71 -18.52 -14.03 4.04
C LEU A 71 -18.99 -15.07 5.07
N ILE A 72 -18.81 -14.74 6.34
CA ILE A 72 -19.24 -15.54 7.49
C ILE A 72 -20.16 -14.71 8.38
N ALA A 73 -21.17 -15.35 8.96
CA ALA A 73 -21.98 -14.74 10.00
C ALA A 73 -21.23 -14.82 11.33
N THR A 74 -20.94 -13.67 11.92
CA THR A 74 -20.30 -13.54 13.22
C THR A 74 -21.30 -13.04 14.26
N SER A 75 -21.02 -13.36 15.52
CA SER A 75 -21.87 -12.91 16.63
C SER A 75 -21.75 -11.40 16.92
N THR A 76 -20.57 -10.83 16.66
CA THR A 76 -20.22 -9.47 17.09
C THR A 76 -20.31 -8.46 15.96
N TRP A 77 -19.94 -8.84 14.73
CA TRP A 77 -19.80 -7.93 13.60
C TRP A 77 -20.85 -8.13 12.51
N GLY A 78 -21.75 -9.10 12.69
CA GLY A 78 -22.70 -9.49 11.65
C GLY A 78 -22.01 -10.28 10.54
N VAL A 79 -22.43 -10.06 9.29
CA VAL A 79 -21.85 -10.76 8.13
C VAL A 79 -20.60 -10.00 7.66
N VAL A 80 -19.45 -10.65 7.77
CA VAL A 80 -18.15 -10.08 7.39
C VAL A 80 -17.30 -11.13 6.68
N PRO A 81 -16.38 -10.74 5.79
CA PRO A 81 -15.39 -11.65 5.22
C PRO A 81 -14.47 -12.24 6.31
N ALA A 82 -14.32 -13.57 6.31
CA ALA A 82 -13.41 -14.28 7.21
C ALA A 82 -11.92 -13.95 6.94
N ASN A 83 -11.62 -13.47 5.73
CA ASN A 83 -10.27 -13.31 5.22
C ASN A 83 -9.85 -11.85 5.03
N ARG A 84 -10.62 -10.86 5.52
CA ARG A 84 -10.28 -9.43 5.35
C ARG A 84 -10.19 -8.71 6.69
N VAL A 85 -9.09 -7.98 6.85
CA VAL A 85 -8.84 -7.13 8.01
C VAL A 85 -8.52 -5.72 7.54
N ASP A 86 -9.27 -4.75 8.05
CA ASP A 86 -8.98 -3.34 7.90
C ASP A 86 -8.01 -2.90 8.99
N VAL A 87 -6.91 -2.24 8.60
CA VAL A 87 -5.88 -1.72 9.49
C VAL A 87 -5.73 -0.22 9.31
N LEU A 88 -5.83 0.51 10.41
CA LEU A 88 -5.56 1.95 10.48
C LEU A 88 -4.17 2.16 11.07
N LEU A 89 -3.27 2.79 10.32
CA LEU A 89 -1.92 3.10 10.77
C LEU A 89 -1.79 4.49 11.40
N GLY A 90 -0.73 4.67 12.16
CA GLY A 90 -0.26 5.95 12.69
C GLY A 90 -0.01 6.99 11.59
N ALA A 91 -0.16 8.27 11.92
CA ALA A 91 0.22 9.35 11.00
C ALA A 91 1.70 9.24 10.59
N GLY A 92 1.97 9.42 9.30
CA GLY A 92 3.32 9.31 8.73
C GLY A 92 3.76 7.87 8.38
N LEU A 93 2.94 6.87 8.70
CA LEU A 93 3.11 5.49 8.20
C LEU A 93 2.34 5.30 6.90
N GLY A 94 2.85 4.41 6.05
CA GLY A 94 2.33 4.22 4.70
C GLY A 94 2.28 2.76 4.28
N ARG A 95 2.16 2.53 2.98
CA ARG A 95 1.95 1.20 2.41
C ARG A 95 3.04 0.18 2.79
N ALA A 96 4.31 0.58 2.88
CA ALA A 96 5.39 -0.32 3.28
C ALA A 96 5.23 -0.84 4.74
N ASP A 97 4.72 0.00 5.63
CA ASP A 97 4.40 -0.39 7.01
C ASP A 97 3.19 -1.34 7.02
N ALA A 98 2.17 -1.05 6.19
CA ALA A 98 1.01 -1.94 6.03
C ALA A 98 1.41 -3.32 5.47
N GLU A 99 2.36 -3.38 4.53
CA GLU A 99 2.91 -4.64 4.00
C GLU A 99 3.67 -5.43 5.09
N THR A 100 4.31 -4.75 6.03
CA THR A 100 4.91 -5.38 7.21
C THR A 100 3.84 -5.99 8.12
N VAL A 101 2.75 -5.26 8.38
CA VAL A 101 1.60 -5.77 9.16
C VAL A 101 0.95 -6.96 8.45
N ALA A 102 0.72 -6.86 7.13
CA ALA A 102 0.14 -7.93 6.33
C ALA A 102 1.01 -9.19 6.39
N SER A 103 2.34 -9.04 6.28
CA SER A 103 3.29 -10.15 6.40
C SER A 103 3.23 -10.82 7.78
N ALA A 104 3.07 -10.04 8.86
CA ALA A 104 2.94 -10.59 10.22
C ALA A 104 1.67 -11.42 10.41
N VAL A 105 0.58 -11.04 9.74
CA VAL A 105 -0.71 -11.75 9.75
C VAL A 105 -0.70 -12.95 8.77
N GLY A 106 0.32 -13.06 7.89
CA GLY A 106 0.39 -14.08 6.84
C GLY A 106 -0.48 -13.77 5.62
N GLY A 107 -0.65 -12.48 5.32
CA GLY A 107 -1.51 -11.94 4.28
C GLY A 107 -0.83 -10.95 3.33
N SER A 108 -1.63 -10.21 2.57
CA SER A 108 -1.17 -9.18 1.64
C SER A 108 -2.09 -7.95 1.64
N VAL A 109 -1.52 -6.78 1.32
CA VAL A 109 -2.30 -5.54 1.16
C VAL A 109 -2.97 -5.54 -0.22
N VAL A 110 -4.30 -5.48 -0.23
CA VAL A 110 -5.12 -5.48 -1.46
C VAL A 110 -5.77 -4.13 -1.77
N GLY A 111 -5.79 -3.23 -0.80
CA GLY A 111 -6.42 -1.92 -0.92
C GLY A 111 -5.88 -0.96 0.12
N SER A 112 -6.05 0.34 -0.15
CA SER A 112 -5.64 1.43 0.72
C SER A 112 -6.50 2.67 0.52
N VAL A 113 -6.64 3.45 1.60
CA VAL A 113 -7.08 4.84 1.58
C VAL A 113 -6.00 5.62 2.34
N GLU A 114 -4.96 6.05 1.61
CA GLU A 114 -3.74 6.59 2.22
C GLU A 114 -3.97 7.91 2.95
N LEU A 115 -4.95 8.72 2.50
CA LEU A 115 -5.36 9.95 3.16
C LEU A 115 -5.64 9.77 4.67
N ILE A 116 -6.22 8.62 5.02
CA ILE A 116 -6.56 8.29 6.41
C ILE A 116 -5.68 7.18 6.98
N GLY A 117 -4.71 6.67 6.22
CA GLY A 117 -3.85 5.55 6.63
C GLY A 117 -4.59 4.23 6.81
N LEU A 118 -5.69 4.01 6.09
CA LEU A 118 -6.46 2.76 6.13
C LEU A 118 -5.93 1.80 5.06
N PHE A 119 -5.72 0.55 5.42
CA PHE A 119 -5.26 -0.50 4.52
C PHE A 119 -6.10 -1.76 4.67
N GLN A 120 -6.44 -2.37 3.55
CA GLN A 120 -7.19 -3.62 3.49
C GLN A 120 -6.22 -4.78 3.32
N ILE A 121 -6.24 -5.73 4.26
CA ILE A 121 -5.36 -6.89 4.26
C ILE A 121 -6.17 -8.14 3.98
N GLU A 122 -5.76 -8.92 2.97
CA GLU A 122 -6.28 -10.26 2.71
C GLU A 122 -5.45 -11.31 3.44
N THR A 123 -6.13 -12.31 4.02
CA THR A 123 -5.51 -13.47 4.64
C THR A 123 -6.01 -14.76 3.98
N LEU A 124 -5.50 -15.91 4.42
CA LEU A 124 -6.00 -17.22 4.03
C LEU A 124 -7.07 -17.78 5.01
N GLY A 125 -7.51 -16.97 5.97
CA GLY A 125 -8.47 -17.39 6.99
C GLY A 125 -9.85 -17.72 6.41
N ILE A 126 -10.52 -18.72 6.97
CA ILE A 126 -11.84 -19.18 6.49
C ILE A 126 -12.90 -19.24 7.59
N SER A 127 -12.54 -18.86 8.81
CA SER A 127 -13.42 -18.94 9.98
C SER A 127 -13.35 -17.66 10.83
N GLU A 128 -14.34 -17.48 11.72
CA GLU A 128 -14.35 -16.35 12.68
C GLU A 128 -13.12 -16.40 13.60
N ALA A 129 -12.65 -17.60 13.96
CA ALA A 129 -11.46 -17.76 14.78
C ALA A 129 -10.18 -17.29 14.06
N ASP A 130 -10.05 -17.59 12.77
CA ASP A 130 -8.92 -17.11 11.95
C ASP A 130 -8.94 -15.59 11.84
N LEU A 131 -10.13 -15.01 11.62
CA LEU A 131 -10.33 -13.56 11.56
C LEU A 131 -9.95 -12.87 12.86
N VAL A 132 -10.40 -13.41 14.01
CA VAL A 132 -10.04 -12.89 15.34
C VAL A 132 -8.52 -12.95 15.56
N ALA A 133 -7.90 -14.09 15.23
CA ALA A 133 -6.46 -14.24 15.36
C ALA A 133 -5.69 -13.23 14.48
N ALA A 134 -6.14 -13.02 13.24
CA ALA A 134 -5.56 -12.05 12.32
C ALA A 134 -5.67 -10.62 12.86
N ILE A 135 -6.84 -10.24 13.39
CA ILE A 135 -7.07 -8.94 14.01
C ILE A 135 -6.16 -8.74 15.23
N ASP A 136 -6.03 -9.74 16.10
CA ASP A 136 -5.20 -9.63 17.30
C ASP A 136 -3.71 -9.51 16.95
N ILE A 137 -3.24 -10.26 15.94
CA ILE A 137 -1.87 -10.13 15.43
C ILE A 137 -1.65 -8.73 14.85
N ALA A 138 -2.58 -8.22 14.02
CA ALA A 138 -2.49 -6.89 13.44
C ALA A 138 -2.43 -5.80 14.53
N ARG A 139 -3.32 -5.84 15.53
CA ARG A 139 -3.34 -4.89 16.66
C ARG A 139 -2.06 -4.88 17.47
N SER A 140 -1.34 -6.01 17.52
CA SER A 140 -0.07 -6.10 18.24
C SER A 140 1.10 -5.48 17.48
N GLN A 141 0.93 -5.13 16.20
CA GLN A 141 2.01 -4.57 15.39
C GLN A 141 2.31 -3.11 15.76
N PRO A 142 3.57 -2.68 15.80
CA PRO A 142 3.94 -1.29 16.02
C PRO A 142 3.30 -0.36 14.98
N GLY A 143 2.77 0.78 15.44
CA GLY A 143 2.19 1.78 14.55
C GLY A 143 0.76 1.51 14.11
N VAL A 144 0.18 0.35 14.42
CA VAL A 144 -1.25 0.10 14.21
C VAL A 144 -2.05 0.84 15.28
N GLN A 145 -2.94 1.74 14.85
CA GLN A 145 -3.86 2.46 15.73
C GLN A 145 -5.15 1.65 15.98
N SER A 146 -5.63 0.96 14.95
CA SER A 146 -6.83 0.13 15.02
C SER A 146 -6.75 -0.98 13.98
N ALA A 147 -7.35 -2.12 14.30
CA ALA A 147 -7.65 -3.16 13.32
C ALA A 147 -9.00 -3.81 13.63
N GLY A 148 -9.70 -4.22 12.59
CA GLY A 148 -11.02 -4.86 12.70
C GLY A 148 -11.39 -5.60 11.42
N PRO A 149 -12.53 -6.31 11.42
CA PRO A 149 -13.00 -6.95 10.21
C PRO A 149 -13.39 -5.89 9.18
N GLU A 150 -13.15 -6.18 7.90
CA GLU A 150 -13.68 -5.34 6.83
C GLU A 150 -15.21 -5.40 6.87
N THR A 151 -15.84 -4.25 7.05
CA THR A 151 -17.29 -4.14 6.95
C THR A 151 -17.66 -3.76 5.52
N GLN A 152 -18.58 -4.49 4.89
CA GLN A 152 -19.09 -4.09 3.59
C GLN A 152 -19.67 -2.69 3.68
N LEU A 153 -19.11 -1.75 2.92
CA LEU A 153 -19.76 -0.49 2.63
C LEU A 153 -20.94 -0.81 1.71
N VAL A 154 -22.13 -1.02 2.30
CA VAL A 154 -23.36 -1.11 1.53
C VAL A 154 -23.56 0.23 0.84
N GLN A 155 -23.15 0.32 -0.42
CA GLN A 155 -23.51 1.41 -1.32
C GLN A 155 -25.02 1.29 -1.55
N LYS A 156 -25.84 1.87 -0.67
CA LYS A 156 -27.25 2.09 -0.99
C LYS A 156 -27.29 3.07 -2.16
N GLN A 157 -27.50 2.53 -3.35
CA GLN A 157 -27.91 3.28 -4.54
C GLN A 157 -29.31 3.84 -4.34
#